data_AF-A0A1V5FR27-F1
#
_entry.id   AF-A0A1V5FR27-F1
#
_cell.length_a   1.000
_cell.length_b   1.000
_cell.length_c   1.000
_cell.angle_alpha   90.00
_cell.angle_beta   90.00
_cell.angle_gamma   90.00
#
_symmetry.space_group_name_H-M   'P 1'
#
loop_
_entity.id
_entity.type
_entity.pdbx_description
1 polymer ?
#
loop_
_entity_poly.entity_id
_entity_poly.type
_entity_poly.pdbx_seq_one_letter_code
_entity_poly.pdbx_strand_id
1 'polypeptide(L)'
;MATAYGNYDVLVEGTLQRTSSRFFEKGLSGLMTTGVWPFYWGESWAGPIGCGAEDPTPQSAADDAYWCASWTDYHNASLVPTLAALRSGQTQWFDRLAVQAAKRMLHSVRMQCAPQDPWFYCDQFPAGGGGYRYNFNSSHAYLEGLIAYYFLTGDPWVPDALSRGARAMRGYLCPARVGASPGAMCPPTQPGGDEWVQLSDRAASQWYSVFHFLGTTVDASFLEDWQGGLARWLSLWWAQGSFNGQTLGLLAPSGVGTGVSIAQPGSYESAQLWMASGYDFEQLSRWSIANGDMPLGNPELTPSDVMIAWARTLSHAAQHAPGDGSAAGVWPNSLDFTWSGQRIGGVLGDVRPFWLPAAQPIPCWDACLYATGKAFLSAALVRGAQLSADPALLVLADDVVRYAIQTAIDADLPLGKESGEYLIRLGAAVARLSATTAEPLFADGFE
;
A
#
# COMPACT_ATOMS: atom_id res chain seq x y z
N MET A 1 -26.97 -11.72 10.17
CA MET A 1 -26.48 -10.99 8.98
C MET A 1 -25.20 -11.63 8.44
N ALA A 2 -25.19 -12.94 8.19
CA ALA A 2 -24.00 -13.67 7.71
C ALA A 2 -23.91 -13.79 6.16
N THR A 3 -24.63 -12.94 5.42
CA THR A 3 -24.88 -13.14 3.98
C THR A 3 -24.54 -11.97 3.08
N ALA A 4 -24.31 -10.76 3.60
CA ALA A 4 -24.16 -9.56 2.76
C ALA A 4 -22.86 -9.54 1.93
N TYR A 5 -21.84 -10.30 2.36
CA TYR A 5 -20.51 -10.36 1.76
C TYR A 5 -20.02 -11.80 1.53
N GLY A 6 -20.93 -12.79 1.46
CA GLY A 6 -20.55 -14.19 1.25
C GLY A 6 -19.76 -14.44 -0.04
N ASN A 7 -19.94 -13.59 -1.05
CA ASN A 7 -19.18 -13.64 -2.30
C ASN A 7 -17.69 -13.30 -2.10
N TYR A 8 -17.30 -12.60 -1.03
CA TYR A 8 -15.89 -12.33 -0.74
C TYR A 8 -15.12 -13.61 -0.44
N ASP A 9 -15.68 -14.51 0.36
CA ASP A 9 -15.00 -15.77 0.72
C ASP A 9 -14.83 -16.66 -0.53
N VAL A 10 -15.86 -16.70 -1.39
CA VAL A 10 -15.81 -17.39 -2.70
C VAL A 10 -14.76 -16.78 -3.61
N LEU A 11 -14.67 -15.44 -3.68
CA LEU A 11 -13.66 -14.73 -4.46
C LEU A 11 -12.24 -15.07 -4.00
N VAL A 12 -11.98 -15.01 -2.69
CA VAL A 12 -10.66 -15.30 -2.12
C VAL A 12 -10.29 -16.75 -2.39
N GLU A 13 -11.15 -17.70 -2.04
CA GLU A 13 -10.88 -19.13 -2.27
C GLU A 13 -10.64 -19.44 -3.75
N GLY A 14 -11.50 -18.91 -4.64
CA GLY A 14 -11.33 -19.06 -6.08
C GLY A 14 -9.99 -18.50 -6.57
N THR A 15 -9.58 -17.34 -6.07
CA THR A 15 -8.28 -16.73 -6.41
C THR A 15 -7.11 -17.62 -5.98
N LEU A 16 -7.15 -18.18 -4.77
CA LEU A 16 -6.11 -19.07 -4.25
C LEU A 16 -6.05 -20.40 -5.01
N GLN A 17 -7.20 -20.98 -5.35
CA GLN A 17 -7.29 -22.18 -6.17
C GLN A 17 -6.75 -21.95 -7.59
N ARG A 18 -7.13 -20.85 -8.25
CA ARG A 18 -6.60 -20.45 -9.57
C ARG A 18 -5.09 -20.25 -9.53
N THR A 19 -4.59 -19.57 -8.50
CA THR A 19 -3.15 -19.37 -8.28
C THR A 19 -2.42 -20.69 -8.20
N SER A 20 -2.90 -21.61 -7.35
CA SER A 20 -2.30 -22.93 -7.20
C SER A 20 -2.33 -23.72 -8.51
N SER A 21 -3.43 -23.64 -9.27
CA SER A 21 -3.59 -24.40 -10.53
C SER A 21 -2.72 -23.84 -11.65
N ARG A 22 -2.62 -22.51 -11.78
CA ARG A 22 -1.82 -21.84 -12.83
C ARG A 22 -0.33 -22.11 -12.68
N PHE A 23 0.19 -22.33 -11.47
CA PHE A 23 1.58 -22.76 -11.29
C PHE A 23 1.89 -24.04 -12.07
N PHE A 24 0.99 -25.02 -12.03
CA PHE A 24 1.17 -26.28 -12.76
C PHE A 24 0.92 -26.10 -14.25
N GLU A 25 -0.13 -25.38 -14.64
CA GLU A 25 -0.46 -25.10 -16.04
C GLU A 25 0.69 -24.42 -16.79
N LYS A 26 1.33 -23.43 -16.15
CA LYS A 26 2.44 -22.66 -16.73
C LYS A 26 3.81 -23.35 -16.58
N GLY A 27 3.86 -24.59 -16.07
CA GLY A 27 5.12 -25.33 -15.91
C GLY A 27 6.09 -24.71 -14.90
N LEU A 28 5.59 -23.88 -13.98
CA LEU A 28 6.40 -23.18 -12.98
C LEU A 28 6.74 -24.06 -11.77
N SER A 29 6.05 -25.20 -11.62
CA SER A 29 6.32 -26.18 -10.57
C SER A 29 7.75 -26.73 -10.69
N GLY A 30 8.55 -26.59 -9.64
CA GLY A 30 9.92 -27.12 -9.58
C GLY A 30 11.01 -26.11 -9.99
N LEU A 31 10.66 -24.90 -10.43
CA LEU A 31 11.65 -23.84 -10.58
C LEU A 31 12.20 -23.46 -9.19
N MET A 32 13.52 -23.35 -9.04
CA MET A 32 14.14 -22.88 -7.78
C MET A 32 13.72 -21.45 -7.39
N THR A 33 13.00 -20.76 -8.28
CA THR A 33 12.47 -19.41 -8.13
C THR A 33 11.00 -19.37 -7.70
N THR A 34 10.37 -20.51 -7.37
CA THR A 34 8.98 -20.56 -6.92
C THR A 34 8.79 -19.90 -5.56
N GLY A 35 7.64 -19.25 -5.39
CA GLY A 35 7.13 -18.83 -4.08
C GLY A 35 6.35 -17.53 -4.15
N VAL A 36 6.82 -16.59 -4.95
CA VAL A 36 6.07 -15.38 -5.32
C VAL A 36 5.59 -15.54 -6.76
N TRP A 37 4.51 -14.87 -7.12
CA TRP A 37 3.88 -14.98 -8.43
C TRP A 37 4.45 -13.99 -9.43
N PRO A 38 4.32 -14.27 -10.74
CA PRO A 38 4.60 -13.29 -11.76
C PRO A 38 3.77 -12.01 -11.54
N PHE A 39 4.37 -10.87 -11.85
CA PHE A 39 3.69 -9.58 -11.85
C PHE A 39 2.39 -9.63 -12.66
N TYR A 40 2.44 -10.28 -13.83
CA TYR A 40 1.26 -10.74 -14.56
C TYR A 40 1.50 -12.13 -15.19
N TRP A 41 0.42 -12.87 -15.47
CA TRP A 41 0.47 -14.31 -15.79
C TRP A 41 0.49 -14.69 -17.29
N GLY A 42 0.80 -13.76 -18.19
CA GLY A 42 0.88 -13.94 -19.64
C GLY A 42 -0.46 -13.77 -20.40
N GLU A 43 -0.37 -13.18 -21.61
CA GLU A 43 -1.35 -12.92 -22.70
C GLU A 43 -2.71 -12.20 -22.50
N SER A 44 -3.12 -11.56 -23.62
CA SER A 44 -4.21 -10.61 -23.97
C SER A 44 -4.47 -9.38 -23.11
N TRP A 45 -4.30 -9.38 -21.79
CA TRP A 45 -4.37 -8.14 -20.97
C TRP A 45 -3.47 -8.22 -19.70
N ALA A 46 -2.44 -9.09 -19.71
CA ALA A 46 -1.66 -9.47 -18.52
C ALA A 46 -0.22 -10.02 -18.77
N GLY A 47 0.71 -9.34 -19.43
CA GLY A 47 2.08 -9.90 -19.64
C GLY A 47 3.02 -9.66 -18.44
N PRO A 48 3.83 -10.62 -17.90
CA PRO A 48 4.61 -11.60 -18.67
C PRO A 48 4.74 -13.04 -18.08
N ILE A 49 4.56 -14.05 -18.94
CA ILE A 49 5.33 -15.31 -18.94
C ILE A 49 5.63 -15.59 -20.43
N GLY A 50 6.63 -14.90 -20.97
CA GLY A 50 6.99 -14.92 -22.39
C GLY A 50 7.78 -13.66 -22.75
N CYS A 51 8.88 -13.79 -23.47
CA CYS A 51 9.75 -12.64 -23.80
C CYS A 51 9.30 -11.82 -25.02
N GLY A 52 8.22 -12.25 -25.69
CA GLY A 52 7.71 -11.57 -26.88
C GLY A 52 8.75 -11.54 -28.01
N ALA A 53 8.77 -10.45 -28.78
CA ALA A 53 9.67 -10.31 -29.94
C ALA A 53 11.14 -10.06 -29.57
N GLU A 54 11.43 -9.70 -28.31
CA GLU A 54 12.79 -9.42 -27.81
C GLU A 54 13.32 -10.57 -26.93
N ASP A 55 12.89 -11.80 -27.22
CA ASP A 55 13.35 -12.99 -26.51
C ASP A 55 14.87 -13.18 -26.64
N PRO A 56 15.64 -13.09 -25.54
CA PRO A 56 17.08 -13.36 -25.57
C PRO A 56 17.37 -14.87 -25.77
N THR A 57 16.36 -15.72 -25.60
CA THR A 57 16.40 -17.18 -25.72
C THR A 57 15.27 -17.69 -26.62
N PRO A 58 15.19 -17.29 -27.92
CA PRO A 58 14.02 -17.39 -28.81
C PRO A 58 13.49 -18.80 -29.17
N GLN A 59 13.93 -19.84 -28.46
CA GLN A 59 13.53 -21.24 -28.62
C GLN A 59 13.41 -21.97 -27.28
N SER A 60 13.59 -21.29 -26.15
CA SER A 60 13.63 -21.87 -24.80
C SER A 60 12.53 -21.26 -23.94
N ALA A 61 11.29 -21.70 -24.14
CA ALA A 61 10.14 -21.23 -23.37
C ALA A 61 10.28 -21.45 -21.84
N ALA A 62 11.20 -22.33 -21.41
CA ALA A 62 11.54 -22.51 -20.00
C ALA A 62 12.39 -21.35 -19.45
N ASP A 63 13.23 -20.73 -20.28
CA ASP A 63 14.09 -19.61 -19.89
C ASP A 63 13.32 -18.29 -19.86
N ASP A 64 12.22 -18.15 -20.61
CA ASP A 64 11.35 -16.96 -20.60
C ASP A 64 10.82 -16.62 -19.21
N ALA A 65 10.45 -17.63 -18.42
CA ALA A 65 9.99 -17.45 -17.05
C ALA A 65 11.10 -16.85 -16.16
N TYR A 66 12.36 -17.11 -16.47
CA TYR A 66 13.49 -16.45 -15.83
C TYR A 66 13.70 -15.06 -16.42
N TRP A 67 13.89 -14.93 -17.74
CA TRP A 67 14.33 -13.66 -18.32
C TRP A 67 13.28 -12.57 -18.33
N CYS A 68 12.00 -12.91 -18.41
CA CYS A 68 10.97 -11.95 -18.81
C CYS A 68 9.84 -11.79 -17.80
N ALA A 69 9.69 -12.72 -16.86
CA ALA A 69 8.78 -12.53 -15.74
C ALA A 69 9.42 -11.72 -14.61
N SER A 70 8.64 -10.80 -14.03
CA SER A 70 8.99 -10.09 -12.80
C SER A 70 8.39 -10.84 -11.61
N TRP A 71 9.23 -11.22 -10.65
CA TRP A 71 8.85 -12.07 -9.52
C TRP A 71 8.97 -11.30 -8.20
N THR A 72 7.91 -10.58 -7.85
CA THR A 72 7.89 -9.77 -6.62
C THR A 72 6.50 -9.75 -6.02
N ASP A 73 6.44 -9.55 -4.70
CA ASP A 73 5.19 -9.62 -3.93
C ASP A 73 4.35 -8.35 -4.13
N TYR A 74 3.98 -8.08 -5.37
CA TYR A 74 3.45 -6.78 -5.73
C TYR A 74 2.16 -6.47 -4.97
N HIS A 75 2.09 -5.27 -4.37
CA HIS A 75 0.98 -4.85 -3.51
C HIS A 75 0.71 -5.76 -2.30
N ASN A 76 1.75 -6.44 -1.79
CA ASN A 76 1.64 -7.39 -0.68
C ASN A 76 0.64 -8.52 -0.95
N ALA A 77 0.48 -8.94 -2.21
CA ALA A 77 -0.46 -10.01 -2.58
C ALA A 77 -0.27 -11.29 -1.74
N SER A 78 0.94 -11.55 -1.24
CA SER A 78 1.27 -12.72 -0.41
C SER A 78 0.66 -12.70 0.98
N LEU A 79 0.15 -11.55 1.43
CA LEU A 79 -0.63 -11.48 2.65
C LEU A 79 -2.02 -12.11 2.48
N VAL A 80 -2.59 -12.13 1.28
CA VAL A 80 -3.93 -12.69 1.00
C VAL A 80 -4.08 -14.15 1.47
N PRO A 81 -3.20 -15.12 1.13
CA PRO A 81 -3.31 -16.49 1.63
C PRO A 81 -3.21 -16.58 3.16
N THR A 82 -2.45 -15.69 3.80
CA THR A 82 -2.36 -15.61 5.27
C THR A 82 -3.69 -15.16 5.87
N LEU A 83 -4.26 -14.06 5.38
CA LEU A 83 -5.56 -13.56 5.84
C LEU A 83 -6.67 -14.58 5.59
N ALA A 84 -6.65 -15.26 4.45
CA ALA A 84 -7.59 -16.33 4.14
C ALA A 84 -7.49 -17.50 5.13
N ALA A 85 -6.27 -17.90 5.50
CA ALA A 85 -6.05 -18.96 6.48
C ALA A 85 -6.54 -18.56 7.88
N LEU A 86 -6.24 -17.33 8.33
CA LEU A 86 -6.72 -16.80 9.61
C LEU A 86 -8.25 -16.71 9.66
N ARG A 87 -8.88 -16.30 8.55
CA ARG A 87 -10.33 -16.13 8.45
C ARG A 87 -11.09 -17.45 8.35
N SER A 88 -10.59 -18.41 7.57
CA SER A 88 -11.32 -19.67 7.26
C SER A 88 -10.85 -20.87 8.09
N GLY A 89 -9.70 -20.78 8.76
CA GLY A 89 -9.03 -21.91 9.40
C GLY A 89 -8.35 -22.88 8.42
N GLN A 90 -8.41 -22.62 7.11
CA GLN A 90 -7.78 -23.47 6.10
C GLN A 90 -6.28 -23.16 5.97
N THR A 91 -5.46 -23.68 6.89
CA THR A 91 -4.01 -23.43 6.95
C THR A 91 -3.24 -23.87 5.71
N GLN A 92 -3.81 -24.77 4.91
CA GLN A 92 -3.23 -25.21 3.64
C GLN A 92 -2.88 -24.07 2.69
N TRP A 93 -3.64 -22.96 2.71
CA TRP A 93 -3.34 -21.79 1.88
C TRP A 93 -2.09 -21.07 2.36
N PHE A 94 -1.93 -20.92 3.68
CA PHE A 94 -0.73 -20.38 4.29
C PHE A 94 0.49 -21.25 3.95
N ASP A 95 0.39 -22.57 4.17
CA ASP A 95 1.51 -23.51 3.96
C ASP A 95 1.96 -23.59 2.49
N ARG A 96 0.99 -23.62 1.57
CA ARG A 96 1.27 -23.80 0.13
C ARG A 96 1.67 -22.52 -0.57
N LEU A 97 1.16 -21.37 -0.14
CA LEU A 97 1.33 -20.11 -0.85
C LEU A 97 2.13 -19.10 -0.02
N ALA A 98 1.68 -18.72 1.17
CA ALA A 98 2.31 -17.67 1.97
C ALA A 98 3.74 -18.03 2.40
N VAL A 99 3.95 -19.25 2.91
CA VAL A 99 5.29 -19.72 3.34
C VAL A 99 6.27 -19.74 2.18
N GLN A 100 5.81 -20.14 0.98
CA GLN A 100 6.67 -20.17 -0.20
C GLN A 100 7.02 -18.74 -0.65
N ALA A 101 6.06 -17.82 -0.62
CA ALA A 101 6.28 -16.41 -0.92
C ALA A 101 7.29 -15.77 0.04
N ALA A 102 7.15 -16.00 1.34
CA ALA A 102 8.08 -15.49 2.34
C ALA A 102 9.51 -16.01 2.13
N LYS A 103 9.69 -17.32 1.92
CA LYS A 103 11.00 -17.92 1.62
C LYS A 103 11.63 -17.33 0.37
N ARG A 104 10.84 -17.13 -0.69
CA ARG A 104 11.29 -16.48 -1.93
C ARG A 104 11.77 -15.05 -1.67
N MET A 105 10.98 -14.25 -0.95
CA MET A 105 11.33 -12.88 -0.57
C MET A 105 12.67 -12.85 0.17
N LEU A 106 12.83 -13.67 1.21
CA LEU A 106 14.04 -13.75 2.05
C LEU A 106 15.30 -14.12 1.28
N HIS A 107 15.21 -15.15 0.45
CA HIS A 107 16.40 -15.82 -0.07
C HIS A 107 16.81 -15.39 -1.47
N SER A 108 15.93 -14.73 -2.23
CA SER A 108 16.18 -14.54 -3.65
C SER A 108 15.71 -13.24 -4.29
N VAL A 109 14.79 -12.51 -3.64
CA VAL A 109 14.38 -11.16 -4.08
C VAL A 109 15.25 -10.09 -3.42
N ARG A 110 15.63 -10.29 -2.15
CA ARG A 110 16.53 -9.41 -1.42
C ARG A 110 17.87 -9.24 -2.13
N MET A 111 18.36 -8.00 -2.19
CA MET A 111 19.72 -7.71 -2.62
C MET A 111 20.72 -8.16 -1.56
N GLN A 112 21.34 -9.31 -1.80
CA GLN A 112 22.35 -9.89 -0.91
C GLN A 112 23.70 -9.23 -1.14
N CYS A 113 24.29 -8.73 -0.06
CA CYS A 113 25.62 -8.16 -0.05
C CYS A 113 26.50 -8.88 0.97
N ALA A 114 27.82 -8.80 0.79
CA ALA A 114 28.74 -9.19 1.84
C ALA A 114 28.53 -8.32 3.10
N PRO A 115 28.83 -8.82 4.30
CA PRO A 115 28.57 -8.09 5.55
C PRO A 115 29.23 -6.70 5.61
N GLN A 116 30.35 -6.51 4.91
CA GLN A 116 31.13 -5.27 4.91
C GLN A 116 30.84 -4.35 3.71
N ASP A 117 29.99 -4.78 2.77
CA ASP A 117 29.70 -3.96 1.59
C ASP A 117 29.04 -2.63 1.98
N PRO A 118 29.50 -1.49 1.44
CA PRO A 118 28.98 -0.18 1.84
C PRO A 118 27.72 0.24 1.08
N TRP A 119 27.15 -0.62 0.23
CA TRP A 119 26.09 -0.20 -0.69
C TRP A 119 24.76 0.05 0.02
N PHE A 120 24.14 1.18 -0.29
CA PHE A 120 22.83 1.58 0.25
C PHE A 120 21.75 0.51 0.03
N TYR A 121 21.75 -0.13 -1.14
CA TYR A 121 20.74 -1.09 -1.56
C TYR A 121 20.89 -2.49 -0.91
N CYS A 122 21.92 -2.71 -0.10
CA CYS A 122 22.08 -3.98 0.60
C CYS A 122 20.90 -4.27 1.51
N ASP A 123 20.36 -5.48 1.41
CA ASP A 123 19.18 -5.95 2.14
C ASP A 123 17.90 -5.14 1.86
N GLN A 124 17.86 -4.42 0.73
CA GLN A 124 16.63 -3.90 0.15
C GLN A 124 16.01 -4.93 -0.82
N PHE A 125 14.71 -4.82 -1.06
CA PHE A 125 13.92 -5.81 -1.82
C PHE A 125 13.41 -5.15 -3.10
N PRO A 126 14.24 -5.03 -4.15
CA PRO A 126 13.84 -4.32 -5.36
C PRO A 126 12.62 -4.97 -6.02
N ALA A 127 11.60 -4.17 -6.31
CA ALA A 127 10.54 -4.52 -7.24
C ALA A 127 10.56 -3.56 -8.44
N GLY A 128 10.94 -4.09 -9.59
CA GLY A 128 10.88 -3.39 -10.88
C GLY A 128 10.11 -4.21 -11.91
N GLY A 129 9.54 -3.53 -12.92
CA GLY A 129 8.77 -4.15 -14.01
C GLY A 129 9.62 -4.77 -15.12
N GLY A 130 10.88 -5.16 -14.83
CA GLY A 130 11.73 -5.86 -15.79
C GLY A 130 11.95 -7.32 -15.41
N GLY A 131 12.69 -8.04 -16.25
CA GLY A 131 13.06 -9.44 -16.07
C GLY A 131 13.70 -9.78 -14.72
N TYR A 132 13.85 -11.08 -14.43
CA TYR A 132 14.49 -11.55 -13.19
C TYR A 132 15.85 -10.88 -12.97
N ARG A 133 15.95 -10.11 -11.87
CA ARG A 133 17.15 -9.33 -11.51
C ARG A 133 17.59 -8.30 -12.57
N TYR A 134 16.75 -7.97 -13.54
CA TYR A 134 17.07 -7.01 -14.59
C TYR A 134 16.71 -5.57 -14.19
N ASN A 135 15.62 -5.39 -13.44
CA ASN A 135 15.16 -4.09 -13.00
C ASN A 135 15.27 -3.93 -11.48
N PHE A 136 16.46 -3.48 -11.03
CA PHE A 136 16.79 -3.13 -9.65
C PHE A 136 16.27 -1.75 -9.25
N ASN A 137 15.03 -1.39 -9.61
CA ASN A 137 14.44 -0.15 -9.11
C ASN A 137 13.87 -0.40 -7.71
N SER A 138 14.58 0.06 -6.67
CA SER A 138 14.21 -0.08 -5.24
C SER A 138 12.99 0.78 -4.81
N SER A 139 12.16 1.23 -5.75
CA SER A 139 10.97 2.04 -5.43
C SER A 139 9.81 1.24 -4.82
N HIS A 140 9.94 -0.08 -4.74
CA HIS A 140 8.91 -1.01 -4.28
C HIS A 140 9.59 -2.13 -3.48
N ALA A 141 9.16 -2.37 -2.24
CA ALA A 141 9.66 -3.41 -1.33
C ALA A 141 8.49 -3.90 -0.46
N TYR A 142 7.63 -4.74 -1.04
CA TYR A 142 6.37 -5.16 -0.41
C TYR A 142 6.65 -6.24 0.62
N LEU A 143 6.47 -5.90 1.91
CA LEU A 143 7.00 -6.71 3.02
C LEU A 143 5.93 -7.15 4.02
N GLU A 144 4.66 -6.76 3.86
CA GLU A 144 3.61 -7.10 4.84
C GLU A 144 3.39 -8.61 4.94
N GLY A 145 3.41 -9.33 3.81
CA GLY A 145 3.29 -10.79 3.81
C GLY A 145 4.47 -11.49 4.49
N LEU A 146 5.69 -10.95 4.33
CA LEU A 146 6.89 -11.46 5.01
C LEU A 146 6.85 -11.21 6.52
N ILE A 147 6.37 -10.03 6.94
CA ILE A 147 6.18 -9.68 8.35
C ILE A 147 5.12 -10.59 8.99
N ALA A 148 4.00 -10.82 8.31
CA ALA A 148 2.97 -11.73 8.80
C ALA A 148 3.49 -13.18 8.92
N TYR A 149 4.31 -13.64 7.96
CA TYR A 149 4.99 -14.93 8.05
C TYR A 149 5.87 -15.03 9.31
N TYR A 150 6.62 -13.98 9.66
CA TYR A 150 7.41 -13.99 10.91
C TYR A 150 6.52 -14.21 12.13
N PHE A 151 5.44 -13.44 12.29
CA PHE A 151 4.59 -13.56 13.48
C PHE A 151 3.94 -14.94 13.62
N LEU A 152 3.70 -15.63 12.49
CA LEU A 152 3.13 -16.97 12.49
C LEU A 152 4.14 -18.11 12.65
N THR A 153 5.44 -17.86 12.40
CA THR A 153 6.46 -18.92 12.36
C THR A 153 7.62 -18.73 13.31
N GLY A 154 7.88 -17.49 13.75
CA GLY A 154 9.04 -17.11 14.53
C GLY A 154 10.37 -17.20 13.78
N ASP A 155 10.36 -17.21 12.44
CA ASP A 155 11.57 -17.37 11.62
C ASP A 155 12.60 -16.25 11.88
N PRO A 156 13.72 -16.52 12.56
CA PRO A 156 14.66 -15.48 13.00
C PRO A 156 15.41 -14.84 11.83
N TRP A 157 15.37 -15.44 10.64
CA TRP A 157 16.01 -14.87 9.44
C TRP A 157 15.27 -13.63 8.94
N VAL A 158 13.98 -13.47 9.26
CA VAL A 158 13.20 -12.29 8.83
C VAL A 158 13.75 -10.99 9.44
N PRO A 159 13.81 -10.82 10.78
CA PRO A 159 14.36 -9.60 11.36
C PRO A 159 15.84 -9.38 11.01
N ASP A 160 16.63 -10.44 10.91
CA ASP A 160 18.04 -10.36 10.48
C ASP A 160 18.15 -9.78 9.06
N ALA A 161 17.35 -10.31 8.13
CA ALA A 161 17.36 -9.89 6.74
C ALA A 161 16.87 -8.45 6.51
N LEU A 162 15.99 -7.94 7.38
CA LEU A 162 15.46 -6.57 7.27
C LEU A 162 16.33 -5.51 7.97
N SER A 163 17.11 -5.92 8.98
CA SER A 163 17.80 -4.99 9.88
C SER A 163 18.80 -4.06 9.18
N ARG A 164 19.61 -4.58 8.25
CA ARG A 164 20.61 -3.75 7.57
C ARG A 164 19.97 -2.72 6.64
N GLY A 165 19.00 -3.14 5.83
CA GLY A 165 18.24 -2.25 4.95
C GLY A 165 17.54 -1.15 5.75
N ALA A 166 16.93 -1.51 6.88
CA ALA A 166 16.29 -0.55 7.78
C ALA A 166 17.29 0.47 8.38
N ARG A 167 18.50 0.05 8.76
CA ARG A 167 19.55 0.97 9.24
C ARG A 167 20.01 1.94 8.15
N ALA A 168 20.12 1.47 6.90
CA ALA A 168 20.43 2.35 5.78
C ALA A 168 19.28 3.35 5.53
N MET A 169 18.03 2.85 5.52
CA MET A 169 16.87 3.68 5.21
C MET A 169 16.55 4.70 6.30
N ARG A 170 16.66 4.35 7.60
CA ARG A 170 16.43 5.33 8.67
C ARG A 170 17.39 6.51 8.58
N GLY A 171 18.66 6.25 8.23
CA GLY A 171 19.68 7.28 8.00
C GLY A 171 19.40 8.12 6.75
N TYR A 172 18.85 7.51 5.69
CA TYR A 172 18.45 8.22 4.48
C TYR A 172 17.24 9.13 4.72
N LEU A 173 16.22 8.63 5.41
CA LEU A 173 15.02 9.41 5.76
C LEU A 173 15.35 10.50 6.79
N CYS A 174 16.24 10.23 7.73
CA CYS A 174 16.71 11.17 8.74
C CYS A 174 18.23 11.06 8.96
N PRO A 175 19.05 12.00 8.45
CA PRO A 175 20.51 11.93 8.55
C PRO A 175 21.06 11.82 9.98
N ALA A 176 20.33 12.35 10.98
CA ALA A 176 20.71 12.22 12.39
C ALA A 176 20.64 10.77 12.93
N ARG A 177 20.01 9.85 12.18
CA ARG A 177 19.81 8.44 12.55
C ARG A 177 20.85 7.50 11.95
N VAL A 178 21.87 8.05 11.27
CA VAL A 178 23.00 7.28 10.75
C VAL A 178 23.84 6.72 11.90
N GLY A 179 24.24 5.45 11.80
CA GLY A 179 25.17 4.80 12.72
C GLY A 179 24.55 3.68 13.56
N ALA A 180 25.39 2.97 14.32
CA ALA A 180 24.96 1.88 15.20
C ALA A 180 24.19 2.38 16.43
N SER A 181 24.52 3.58 16.92
CA SER A 181 23.76 4.30 17.93
C SER A 181 23.08 5.47 17.23
N PRO A 182 21.79 5.37 16.87
CA PRO A 182 21.11 6.43 16.15
C PRO A 182 21.04 7.68 17.02
N GLY A 183 21.22 8.86 16.42
CA GLY A 183 20.95 10.13 17.09
C GLY A 183 19.46 10.37 17.28
N ALA A 184 19.11 11.60 17.67
CA ALA A 184 17.71 12.00 17.83
C ALA A 184 16.94 11.91 16.49
N MET A 185 15.66 11.56 16.57
CA MET A 185 14.78 11.59 15.40
C MET A 185 14.63 13.03 14.88
N CYS A 186 14.56 13.18 13.56
CA CYS A 186 14.36 14.47 12.90
C CYS A 186 12.99 15.04 13.31
N PRO A 187 12.89 16.36 13.60
CA PRO A 187 11.64 16.96 14.02
C PRO A 187 10.60 16.89 12.90
N PRO A 188 9.29 16.94 13.24
CA PRO A 188 8.20 16.81 12.27
C PRO A 188 8.28 17.79 11.10
N THR A 189 8.86 18.97 11.31
CA THR A 189 8.97 20.03 10.29
C THR A 189 10.26 19.98 9.46
N GLN A 190 11.15 19.02 9.69
CA GLN A 190 12.39 18.91 8.91
C GLN A 190 12.14 18.12 7.62
N PRO A 191 12.38 18.70 6.43
CA PRO A 191 12.22 18.01 5.16
C PRO A 191 13.26 16.90 4.96
N GLY A 192 13.09 16.10 3.91
CA GLY A 192 14.09 15.13 3.48
C GLY A 192 15.45 15.77 3.16
N GLY A 193 16.51 14.97 3.17
CA GLY A 193 17.87 15.45 2.88
C GLY A 193 18.09 15.85 1.42
N ASP A 194 17.27 15.34 0.51
CA ASP A 194 17.26 15.65 -0.91
C ASP A 194 15.85 15.42 -1.51
N GLU A 195 15.69 15.74 -2.80
CA GLU A 195 14.41 15.61 -3.51
C GLU A 195 13.96 14.17 -3.74
N TRP A 196 14.81 13.17 -3.56
CA TRP A 196 14.48 11.74 -3.75
C TRP A 196 14.00 11.08 -2.46
N VAL A 197 14.20 11.74 -1.31
CA VAL A 197 13.70 11.27 -0.01
C VAL A 197 12.17 11.38 0.02
N GLN A 198 11.50 10.24 -0.19
CA GLN A 198 10.06 10.10 -0.03
C GLN A 198 9.70 9.88 1.44
N LEU A 199 8.75 10.67 1.96
CA LEU A 199 8.23 10.58 3.33
C LEU A 199 6.76 10.10 3.38
N SER A 200 6.10 10.07 2.23
CA SER A 200 4.77 9.54 1.99
C SER A 200 4.80 8.63 0.76
N ASP A 201 3.64 8.09 0.37
CA ASP A 201 3.47 7.11 -0.71
C ASP A 201 4.02 5.73 -0.32
N ARG A 202 3.86 4.77 -1.23
CA ARG A 202 4.17 3.36 -1.09
C ARG A 202 5.59 3.12 -0.60
N ALA A 203 6.60 3.78 -1.16
CA ALA A 203 8.00 3.46 -0.84
C ALA A 203 8.32 3.78 0.62
N ALA A 204 7.90 4.96 1.11
CA ALA A 204 8.06 5.35 2.49
C ALA A 204 7.28 4.42 3.44
N SER A 205 6.00 4.15 3.11
CA SER A 205 5.10 3.33 3.94
C SER A 205 5.57 1.88 4.12
N GLN A 206 6.22 1.30 3.11
CA GLN A 206 6.82 -0.03 3.20
C GLN A 206 7.96 -0.06 4.23
N TRP A 207 8.81 0.97 4.26
CA TRP A 207 9.85 1.08 5.28
C TRP A 207 9.30 1.42 6.66
N TYR A 208 8.22 2.18 6.74
CA TYR A 208 7.50 2.41 8.00
C TYR A 208 6.96 1.10 8.60
N SER A 209 6.46 0.17 7.76
CA SER A 209 6.10 -1.18 8.21
C SER A 209 7.31 -1.94 8.78
N VAL A 210 8.47 -1.85 8.12
CA VAL A 210 9.71 -2.47 8.59
C VAL A 210 10.20 -1.86 9.91
N PHE A 211 10.13 -0.54 10.06
CA PHE A 211 10.52 0.14 11.30
C PHE A 211 9.61 -0.25 12.47
N HIS A 212 8.29 -0.30 12.25
CA HIS A 212 7.37 -0.81 13.26
C HIS A 212 7.74 -2.26 13.64
N PHE A 213 7.89 -3.12 12.64
CA PHE A 213 8.24 -4.53 12.83
C PHE A 213 9.53 -4.72 13.63
N LEU A 214 10.65 -4.10 13.20
CA LEU A 214 11.92 -4.21 13.91
C LEU A 214 11.90 -3.49 15.26
N GLY A 215 11.08 -2.44 15.40
CA GLY A 215 10.83 -1.74 16.65
C GLY A 215 10.24 -2.62 17.74
N THR A 216 9.34 -3.52 17.35
CA THR A 216 8.69 -4.46 18.26
C THR A 216 9.48 -5.76 18.47
N THR A 217 10.37 -6.13 17.54
CA THR A 217 11.02 -7.45 17.55
C THR A 217 12.54 -7.43 17.78
N VAL A 218 13.21 -6.30 17.55
CA VAL A 218 14.68 -6.20 17.57
C VAL A 218 15.17 -5.03 18.44
N ASP A 219 14.81 -3.81 18.08
CA ASP A 219 15.31 -2.59 18.71
C ASP A 219 14.25 -1.49 18.69
N ALA A 220 13.75 -1.14 19.87
CA ALA A 220 12.71 -0.13 20.07
C ALA A 220 13.04 1.24 19.46
N SER A 221 14.31 1.56 19.19
CA SER A 221 14.67 2.81 18.51
C SER A 221 13.98 2.93 17.14
N PHE A 222 13.67 1.83 16.45
CA PHE A 222 12.96 1.89 15.17
C PHE A 222 11.52 2.40 15.28
N LEU A 223 10.88 2.28 16.45
CA LEU A 223 9.55 2.85 16.68
C LEU A 223 9.58 4.39 16.55
N GLU A 224 10.68 5.03 16.93
CA GLU A 224 10.85 6.48 16.76
C GLU A 224 10.94 6.87 15.27
N ASP A 225 11.52 6.02 14.41
CA ASP A 225 11.57 6.31 12.96
C ASP A 225 10.20 6.15 12.32
N TRP A 226 9.43 5.14 12.74
CA TRP A 226 8.05 4.97 12.30
C TRP A 226 7.20 6.16 12.70
N GLN A 227 7.20 6.51 13.99
CA GLN A 227 6.48 7.67 14.52
C GLN A 227 6.92 8.98 13.84
N GLY A 228 8.22 9.22 13.75
CA GLY A 228 8.76 10.44 13.18
C GLY A 228 8.51 10.55 11.68
N GLY A 229 8.52 9.44 10.93
CA GLY A 229 8.11 9.42 9.52
C GLY A 229 6.66 9.84 9.33
N LEU A 230 5.74 9.28 10.13
CA LEU A 230 4.34 9.66 10.13
C LEU A 230 4.11 11.14 10.49
N ALA A 231 4.76 11.60 11.56
CA ALA A 231 4.67 12.99 11.99
C ALA A 231 5.18 13.96 10.90
N ARG A 232 6.23 13.58 10.17
CA ARG A 232 6.82 14.43 9.14
C ARG A 232 5.93 14.59 7.92
N TRP A 233 5.34 13.51 7.40
CA TRP A 233 4.44 13.68 6.24
C TRP A 233 3.17 14.45 6.61
N LEU A 234 2.62 14.25 7.82
CA LEU A 234 1.50 15.06 8.34
C LEU A 234 1.86 16.55 8.49
N SER A 235 3.10 16.86 8.83
CA SER A 235 3.56 18.24 9.02
C SER A 235 3.93 18.94 7.71
N LEU A 236 4.42 18.19 6.73
CA LEU A 236 5.03 18.75 5.52
C LEU A 236 4.15 18.64 4.28
N TRP A 237 3.28 17.62 4.21
CA TRP A 237 2.62 17.21 2.97
C TRP A 237 1.09 17.10 3.09
N TRP A 238 0.54 17.16 4.29
CA TRP A 238 -0.91 17.16 4.52
C TRP A 238 -1.51 18.57 4.51
N ALA A 239 -2.72 18.77 4.02
CA ALA A 239 -3.50 19.99 4.21
C ALA A 239 -4.92 19.60 4.60
N GLN A 240 -5.54 20.36 5.51
CA GLN A 240 -6.89 20.05 5.98
C GLN A 240 -7.62 21.35 6.31
N GLY A 241 -8.83 21.51 5.78
CA GLY A 241 -9.58 22.75 5.93
C GLY A 241 -11.05 22.61 5.59
N SER A 242 -11.81 23.68 5.84
CA SER A 242 -13.22 23.77 5.50
C SER A 242 -13.41 23.91 3.98
N PHE A 243 -14.32 23.13 3.42
CA PHE A 243 -14.75 23.15 2.03
C PHE A 243 -16.26 22.83 1.99
N ASN A 244 -17.07 23.76 1.46
CA ASN A 244 -18.53 23.60 1.36
C ASN A 244 -19.22 23.13 2.66
N GLY A 245 -18.74 23.58 3.82
CA GLY A 245 -19.31 23.23 5.14
C GLY A 245 -18.83 21.89 5.72
N GLN A 246 -17.92 21.20 5.05
CA GLN A 246 -17.27 19.98 5.54
C GLN A 246 -15.76 20.19 5.69
N THR A 247 -15.11 19.42 6.56
CA THR A 247 -13.65 19.37 6.59
C THR A 247 -13.17 18.31 5.61
N LEU A 248 -12.42 18.72 4.59
CA LEU A 248 -11.68 17.82 3.71
C LEU A 248 -10.19 17.86 4.07
N GLY A 249 -9.46 16.83 3.66
CA GLY A 249 -8.02 16.78 3.80
C GLY A 249 -7.33 16.14 2.60
N LEU A 250 -6.19 16.70 2.20
CA LEU A 250 -5.45 16.30 1.01
C LEU A 250 -3.98 16.08 1.36
N LEU A 251 -3.45 14.95 0.91
CA LEU A 251 -2.03 14.63 0.99
C LEU A 251 -1.41 14.98 -0.36
N ALA A 252 -0.44 15.88 -0.39
CA ALA A 252 0.41 16.11 -1.57
C ALA A 252 1.52 15.05 -1.67
N PRO A 253 2.00 14.71 -2.88
CA PRO A 253 3.06 13.74 -3.05
C PRO A 253 4.39 14.29 -2.52
N SER A 254 5.15 13.47 -1.81
CA SER A 254 6.52 13.81 -1.39
C SER A 254 7.57 13.20 -2.32
N GLY A 255 8.68 13.91 -2.51
CA GLY A 255 9.81 13.47 -3.33
C GLY A 255 9.65 13.74 -4.83
N VAL A 256 10.69 13.43 -5.61
CA VAL A 256 10.86 13.62 -7.07
C VAL A 256 10.17 14.87 -7.64
N GLY A 257 10.84 16.02 -7.55
CA GLY A 257 10.37 17.25 -8.21
C GLY A 257 9.13 17.91 -7.58
N THR A 258 8.59 17.40 -6.48
CA THR A 258 7.41 17.98 -5.79
C THR A 258 7.76 19.07 -4.76
N GLY A 259 9.05 19.44 -4.68
CA GLY A 259 9.57 20.36 -3.67
C GLY A 259 9.86 19.67 -2.34
N VAL A 260 10.05 20.45 -1.27
CA VAL A 260 10.42 19.92 0.06
C VAL A 260 9.27 19.90 1.07
N SER A 261 8.16 20.62 0.78
CA SER A 261 6.93 20.67 1.59
C SER A 261 5.82 21.48 0.88
N ILE A 262 4.60 21.40 1.41
CA ILE A 262 3.46 22.27 1.07
C ILE A 262 3.21 23.33 2.16
N ALA A 263 4.26 23.83 2.82
CA ALA A 263 4.12 24.73 3.97
C ALA A 263 3.51 26.11 3.65
N GLN A 264 3.53 26.53 2.38
CA GLN A 264 3.03 27.84 1.94
C GLN A 264 1.71 27.70 1.18
N PRO A 265 0.77 28.67 1.28
CA PRO A 265 -0.40 28.68 0.41
C PRO A 265 0.00 28.67 -1.07
N GLY A 266 -0.70 27.88 -1.87
CA GLY A 266 -0.41 27.67 -3.28
C GLY A 266 -1.39 26.69 -3.93
N SER A 267 -1.11 26.36 -5.19
CA SER A 267 -1.80 25.29 -5.92
C SER A 267 -0.96 24.03 -5.89
N TYR A 268 -1.57 22.93 -5.48
CA TYR A 268 -0.94 21.64 -5.28
C TYR A 268 -1.79 20.54 -5.88
N GLU A 269 -1.14 19.46 -6.30
CA GLU A 269 -1.81 18.22 -6.67
C GLU A 269 -1.74 17.26 -5.48
N SER A 270 -2.81 16.50 -5.24
CA SER A 270 -2.78 15.42 -4.27
C SER A 270 -1.94 14.25 -4.77
N ALA A 271 -1.42 13.44 -3.86
CA ALA A 271 -0.97 12.09 -4.16
C ALA A 271 -2.13 11.31 -4.80
N GLN A 272 -1.79 10.23 -5.50
CA GLN A 272 -2.81 9.34 -6.06
C GLN A 272 -3.69 8.81 -4.93
N LEU A 273 -5.01 8.95 -5.08
CA LEU A 273 -5.98 8.68 -4.01
C LEU A 273 -5.90 7.22 -3.56
N TRP A 274 -5.73 6.27 -4.47
CA TRP A 274 -5.60 4.86 -4.10
C TRP A 274 -4.27 4.60 -3.35
N MET A 275 -3.15 5.15 -3.83
CA MET A 275 -1.84 4.94 -3.19
C MET A 275 -1.85 5.49 -1.76
N ALA A 276 -2.25 6.75 -1.58
CA ALA A 276 -2.34 7.33 -0.25
C ALA A 276 -3.23 6.48 0.67
N SER A 277 -4.42 6.09 0.19
CA SER A 277 -5.39 5.31 0.97
C SER A 277 -4.84 3.96 1.45
N GLY A 278 -4.16 3.22 0.57
CA GLY A 278 -3.70 1.87 0.90
C GLY A 278 -2.31 1.78 1.54
N TYR A 279 -1.56 2.88 1.57
CA TYR A 279 -0.22 2.94 2.16
C TYR A 279 -0.14 3.91 3.34
N ASP A 280 -0.23 5.22 3.09
CA ASP A 280 -0.03 6.25 4.11
C ASP A 280 -1.09 6.19 5.20
N PHE A 281 -2.37 6.12 4.79
CA PHE A 281 -3.49 6.04 5.73
C PHE A 281 -3.61 4.69 6.41
N GLU A 282 -3.06 3.63 5.83
CA GLU A 282 -2.94 2.34 6.51
C GLU A 282 -1.90 2.42 7.64
N GLN A 283 -0.74 3.02 7.38
CA GLN A 283 0.26 3.23 8.44
C GLN A 283 -0.26 4.15 9.55
N LEU A 284 -1.07 5.15 9.20
CA LEU A 284 -1.72 6.02 10.17
C LEU A 284 -2.79 5.30 11.00
N SER A 285 -3.54 4.37 10.40
CA SER A 285 -4.47 3.51 11.13
C SER A 285 -3.75 2.60 12.13
N ARG A 286 -2.68 1.94 11.70
CA ARG A 286 -1.84 1.09 12.57
C ARG A 286 -1.31 1.89 13.75
N TRP A 287 -0.90 3.14 13.51
CA TRP A 287 -0.49 4.04 14.58
C TRP A 287 -1.64 4.35 15.55
N SER A 288 -2.83 4.69 15.04
CA SER A 288 -4.03 4.96 15.85
C SER A 288 -4.35 3.79 16.77
N ILE A 289 -4.24 2.56 16.25
CA ILE A 289 -4.48 1.34 17.02
C ILE A 289 -3.39 1.09 18.06
N ALA A 290 -2.12 1.12 17.66
CA ALA A 290 -1.00 0.83 18.55
C ALA A 290 -0.85 1.88 19.68
N ASN A 291 -1.31 3.11 19.47
CA ASN A 291 -1.07 4.24 20.38
C ASN A 291 -2.35 4.94 20.86
N GLY A 292 -3.53 4.33 20.66
CA GLY A 292 -4.79 4.88 21.14
C GLY A 292 -5.14 6.26 20.57
N ASP A 293 -4.95 6.44 19.26
CA ASP A 293 -5.24 7.67 18.51
C ASP A 293 -4.42 8.91 18.96
N MET A 294 -3.25 8.68 19.55
CA MET A 294 -2.34 9.76 19.97
C MET A 294 -1.97 10.68 18.78
N PRO A 295 -2.03 12.01 18.95
CA PRO A 295 -1.78 12.94 17.86
C PRO A 295 -0.32 12.95 17.40
N LEU A 296 -0.13 13.35 16.14
CA LEU A 296 1.16 13.43 15.47
C LEU A 296 1.30 14.72 14.66
N GLY A 297 2.55 15.07 14.36
CA GLY A 297 2.88 16.15 13.44
C GLY A 297 2.96 17.53 14.10
N ASN A 298 3.02 18.56 13.25
CA ASN A 298 3.05 19.97 13.64
C ASN A 298 2.28 20.82 12.59
N PRO A 299 1.12 21.41 12.96
CA PRO A 299 0.44 21.24 14.23
C PRO A 299 0.02 19.78 14.47
N GLU A 300 -0.17 19.41 15.73
CA GLU A 300 -0.61 18.08 16.13
C GLU A 300 -2.02 17.79 15.61
N LEU A 301 -2.21 16.60 15.02
CA LEU A 301 -3.47 16.09 14.50
C LEU A 301 -3.68 14.66 14.99
N THR A 302 -4.90 14.33 15.41
CA THR A 302 -5.25 12.94 15.71
C THR A 302 -5.38 12.14 14.40
N PRO A 303 -4.93 10.87 14.38
CA PRO A 303 -5.14 9.99 13.24
C PRO A 303 -6.60 9.90 12.80
N SER A 304 -7.54 9.83 13.75
CA SER A 304 -8.98 9.79 13.48
C SER A 304 -9.48 11.00 12.68
N ASP A 305 -9.12 12.22 13.08
CA ASP A 305 -9.51 13.44 12.37
C ASP A 305 -8.99 13.46 10.94
N VAL A 306 -7.74 13.02 10.75
CA VAL A 306 -7.09 12.94 9.45
C VAL A 306 -7.77 11.90 8.55
N MET A 307 -8.08 10.71 9.09
CA MET A 307 -8.79 9.66 8.35
C MET A 307 -10.23 10.05 7.99
N ILE A 308 -10.94 10.78 8.87
CA ILE A 308 -12.28 11.32 8.57
C ILE A 308 -12.20 12.34 7.44
N ALA A 309 -11.26 13.29 7.53
CA ALA A 309 -11.08 14.31 6.50
C ALA A 309 -10.71 13.69 5.14
N TRP A 310 -9.87 12.65 5.14
CA TRP A 310 -9.53 11.90 3.94
C TRP A 310 -10.73 11.17 3.33
N ALA A 311 -11.53 10.46 4.14
CA ALA A 311 -12.71 9.77 3.64
C ALA A 311 -13.74 10.72 3.00
N ARG A 312 -13.87 11.93 3.54
CA ARG A 312 -14.68 12.99 2.91
C ARG A 312 -14.09 13.45 1.58
N THR A 313 -12.76 13.55 1.47
CA THR A 313 -12.09 13.84 0.19
C THR A 313 -12.36 12.76 -0.85
N LEU A 314 -12.34 11.48 -0.45
CA LEU A 314 -12.70 10.37 -1.34
C LEU A 314 -14.17 10.43 -1.79
N SER A 315 -15.09 10.78 -0.89
CA SER A 315 -16.49 11.00 -1.25
C SER A 315 -16.69 12.19 -2.17
N HIS A 316 -15.95 13.28 -1.97
CA HIS A 316 -15.95 14.43 -2.87
C HIS A 316 -15.45 14.03 -4.26
N ALA A 317 -14.35 13.27 -4.34
CA ALA A 317 -13.82 12.74 -5.59
C ALA A 317 -14.85 11.88 -6.34
N ALA A 318 -15.63 11.06 -5.64
CA ALA A 318 -16.69 10.23 -6.22
C ALA A 318 -17.81 11.04 -6.89
N GLN A 319 -18.10 12.23 -6.37
CA GLN A 319 -19.21 13.08 -6.81
C GLN A 319 -18.84 14.02 -7.96
N HIS A 320 -17.55 14.20 -8.26
CA HIS A 320 -17.12 15.13 -9.30
C HIS A 320 -17.37 14.58 -10.70
N ALA A 321 -18.04 15.39 -11.52
CA ALA A 321 -18.30 15.06 -12.92
C ALA A 321 -16.99 14.72 -13.68
N PRO A 322 -16.99 13.67 -14.52
CA PRO A 322 -18.17 12.92 -14.98
C PRO A 322 -18.60 11.77 -14.06
N GLY A 323 -18.06 11.67 -12.85
CA GLY A 323 -18.60 10.83 -11.79
C GLY A 323 -20.05 11.20 -11.45
N ASP A 324 -20.79 10.21 -10.97
CA ASP A 324 -22.19 10.30 -10.58
C ASP A 324 -22.38 10.03 -9.08
N GLY A 325 -21.29 9.99 -8.31
CA GLY A 325 -21.28 9.60 -6.90
C GLY A 325 -21.33 8.10 -6.66
N SER A 326 -21.44 7.26 -7.71
CA SER A 326 -21.50 5.80 -7.54
C SER A 326 -20.12 5.16 -7.49
N ALA A 327 -20.04 3.98 -6.89
CA ALA A 327 -18.82 3.16 -6.89
C ALA A 327 -18.36 2.77 -8.30
N ALA A 328 -19.27 2.61 -9.26
CA ALA A 328 -18.93 2.27 -10.65
C ALA A 328 -18.53 3.50 -11.49
N GLY A 329 -18.94 4.71 -11.09
CA GLY A 329 -18.71 5.96 -11.80
C GLY A 329 -17.23 6.36 -11.93
N VAL A 330 -16.93 7.34 -12.77
CA VAL A 330 -15.56 7.82 -12.97
C VAL A 330 -15.09 8.62 -11.76
N TRP A 331 -13.99 8.22 -11.14
CA TRP A 331 -13.38 8.94 -10.02
C TRP A 331 -11.98 9.43 -10.43
N PRO A 332 -11.57 10.64 -10.06
CA PRO A 332 -10.22 11.12 -10.30
C PRO A 332 -9.20 10.33 -9.49
N ASN A 333 -8.03 10.11 -10.08
CA ASN A 333 -6.91 9.50 -9.37
C ASN A 333 -6.15 10.52 -8.52
N SER A 334 -6.18 11.81 -8.86
CA SER A 334 -5.61 12.90 -8.07
C SER A 334 -6.48 14.16 -8.16
N LEU A 335 -6.35 15.03 -7.17
CA LEU A 335 -7.10 16.28 -7.07
C LEU A 335 -6.14 17.46 -7.02
N ASP A 336 -6.39 18.48 -7.82
CA ASP A 336 -5.86 19.82 -7.60
C ASP A 336 -6.53 20.44 -6.40
N PHE A 337 -5.75 21.11 -5.55
CA PHE A 337 -6.27 21.86 -4.43
C PHE A 337 -5.48 23.14 -4.15
N THR A 338 -6.16 24.08 -3.52
CA THR A 338 -5.58 25.32 -2.96
C THR A 338 -6.11 25.51 -1.55
N TRP A 339 -5.49 26.39 -0.76
CA TRP A 339 -6.08 26.84 0.49
C TRP A 339 -5.76 28.31 0.78
N SER A 340 -6.54 28.90 1.67
CA SER A 340 -6.33 30.21 2.24
C SER A 340 -6.30 30.14 3.78
N GLY A 341 -5.55 31.05 4.40
CA GLY A 341 -5.28 31.00 5.83
C GLY A 341 -4.23 29.94 6.18
N GLN A 342 -4.47 29.18 7.25
CA GLN A 342 -3.57 28.12 7.71
C GLN A 342 -3.71 26.85 6.86
N ARG A 343 -2.61 26.11 6.65
CA ARG A 343 -2.61 24.79 5.98
C ARG A 343 -3.55 23.79 6.67
N ILE A 344 -3.58 23.86 8.01
CA ILE A 344 -4.45 23.06 8.87
C ILE A 344 -5.48 24.00 9.52
N GLY A 345 -6.77 23.71 9.36
CA GLY A 345 -7.87 24.51 9.89
C GLY A 345 -8.22 25.75 9.07
N GLY A 346 -7.57 25.97 7.92
CA GLY A 346 -7.93 27.04 6.99
C GLY A 346 -9.16 26.72 6.13
N VAL A 347 -9.28 27.43 5.01
CA VAL A 347 -10.35 27.22 4.03
C VAL A 347 -9.72 26.66 2.76
N LEU A 348 -10.15 25.48 2.35
CA LEU A 348 -9.76 24.90 1.07
C LEU A 348 -10.46 25.67 -0.04
N GLY A 349 -9.69 26.02 -1.07
CA GLY A 349 -10.18 26.68 -2.27
C GLY A 349 -10.75 25.65 -3.26
N ASP A 350 -10.45 25.82 -4.54
CA ASP A 350 -10.89 24.87 -5.57
C ASP A 350 -10.31 23.47 -5.28
N VAL A 351 -11.16 22.45 -5.12
CA VAL A 351 -10.79 21.03 -4.96
C VAL A 351 -11.44 20.27 -6.09
N ARG A 352 -10.64 19.82 -7.06
CA ARG A 352 -11.14 19.33 -8.34
C ARG A 352 -10.20 18.29 -8.98
N PRO A 353 -10.67 17.41 -9.86
CA PRO A 353 -9.82 16.56 -10.68
C PRO A 353 -8.67 17.34 -11.34
N PHE A 354 -7.46 16.77 -11.31
CA PHE A 354 -6.27 17.42 -11.88
C PHE A 354 -6.39 17.72 -13.39
N TRP A 355 -7.26 17.02 -14.12
CA TRP A 355 -7.46 17.27 -15.55
C TRP A 355 -8.29 18.53 -15.83
N LEU A 356 -8.96 19.11 -14.83
CA LEU A 356 -9.75 20.32 -15.05
C LEU A 356 -8.85 21.56 -15.17
N PRO A 357 -9.17 22.52 -16.06
CA PRO A 357 -10.45 22.68 -16.77
C PRO A 357 -10.57 21.93 -18.11
N ALA A 358 -9.61 21.08 -18.47
CA ALA A 358 -9.72 20.26 -19.67
C ALA A 358 -10.79 19.16 -19.51
N ALA A 359 -11.20 18.55 -20.63
CA ALA A 359 -12.08 17.40 -20.59
C ALA A 359 -11.39 16.20 -19.95
N GLN A 360 -12.17 15.27 -19.38
CA GLN A 360 -11.65 13.99 -18.90
C GLN A 360 -10.84 13.33 -20.03
N PRO A 361 -9.61 12.85 -19.77
CA PRO A 361 -8.84 12.10 -20.75
C PRO A 361 -9.60 10.84 -21.20
N ILE A 362 -9.57 10.55 -22.51
CA ILE A 362 -10.16 9.33 -23.09
C ILE A 362 -9.08 8.61 -23.93
N PRO A 363 -8.66 7.38 -23.55
CA PRO A 363 -9.07 6.67 -22.34
C PRO A 363 -8.44 7.31 -21.09
N CYS A 364 -9.04 7.08 -19.93
CA CYS A 364 -8.66 7.84 -18.73
C CYS A 364 -7.31 7.43 -18.13
N TRP A 365 -6.84 6.21 -18.37
CA TRP A 365 -5.56 5.71 -17.83
C TRP A 365 -5.37 6.09 -16.34
N ASP A 366 -4.16 6.50 -15.97
CA ASP A 366 -3.77 6.93 -14.63
C ASP A 366 -4.44 8.22 -14.18
N ALA A 367 -5.19 8.90 -15.07
CA ALA A 367 -5.95 10.05 -14.65
C ALA A 367 -7.15 9.65 -13.76
N CYS A 368 -7.73 8.47 -13.98
CA CYS A 368 -8.87 7.97 -13.21
C CYS A 368 -8.50 6.79 -12.32
N LEU A 369 -9.30 6.56 -11.28
CA LEU A 369 -9.21 5.32 -10.52
C LEU A 369 -9.67 4.13 -11.36
N TYR A 370 -8.76 3.16 -11.53
CA TYR A 370 -9.09 1.81 -11.99
C TYR A 370 -9.97 1.09 -10.96
N ALA A 371 -10.61 0.00 -11.38
CA ALA A 371 -11.39 -0.84 -10.48
C ALA A 371 -10.55 -1.38 -9.31
N THR A 372 -9.29 -1.75 -9.57
CA THR A 372 -8.32 -2.15 -8.55
C THR A 372 -8.02 -1.01 -7.57
N GLY A 373 -7.82 0.22 -8.05
CA GLY A 373 -7.61 1.41 -7.20
C GLY A 373 -8.81 1.70 -6.28
N LYS A 374 -10.04 1.48 -6.77
CA LYS A 374 -11.26 1.59 -5.95
C LYS A 374 -11.38 0.49 -4.90
N ALA A 375 -10.91 -0.72 -5.20
CA ALA A 375 -10.84 -1.77 -4.20
C ALA A 375 -9.81 -1.44 -3.11
N PHE A 376 -8.68 -0.86 -3.50
CA PHE A 376 -7.59 -0.54 -2.58
C PHE A 376 -7.92 0.57 -1.56
N LEU A 377 -8.89 1.45 -1.87
CA LEU A 377 -9.38 2.49 -0.95
C LEU A 377 -10.50 2.03 0.01
N SER A 378 -11.01 0.80 -0.14
CA SER A 378 -12.20 0.35 0.59
C SER A 378 -12.04 0.39 2.10
N ALA A 379 -10.88 -0.04 2.62
CA ALA A 379 -10.62 -0.03 4.06
C ALA A 379 -10.59 1.41 4.62
N ALA A 380 -9.95 2.34 3.90
CA ALA A 380 -9.88 3.74 4.30
C ALA A 380 -11.28 4.39 4.34
N LEU A 381 -12.13 4.13 3.33
CA LEU A 381 -13.51 4.61 3.30
C LEU A 381 -14.34 4.07 4.48
N VAL A 382 -14.34 2.75 4.69
CA VAL A 382 -15.11 2.13 5.78
C VAL A 382 -14.64 2.66 7.13
N ARG A 383 -13.33 2.78 7.33
CA ARG A 383 -12.73 3.30 8.56
C ARG A 383 -13.15 4.74 8.83
N GLY A 384 -13.00 5.63 7.84
CA GLY A 384 -13.41 7.03 7.98
C GLY A 384 -14.93 7.21 8.14
N ALA A 385 -15.74 6.38 7.48
CA ALA A 385 -17.20 6.38 7.65
C ALA A 385 -17.61 5.99 9.08
N GLN A 386 -17.00 4.94 9.64
CA GLN A 386 -17.27 4.50 11.01
C GLN A 386 -16.78 5.51 12.05
N LEU A 387 -15.59 6.11 11.85
CA LEU A 387 -15.06 7.15 12.75
C LEU A 387 -15.91 8.43 12.75
N SER A 388 -16.43 8.83 11.59
CA SER A 388 -17.26 10.03 11.47
C SER A 388 -18.73 9.83 11.84
N ALA A 389 -19.17 8.57 11.93
CA ALA A 389 -20.58 8.19 12.02
C ALA A 389 -21.46 8.84 10.93
N ASP A 390 -20.90 9.10 9.74
CA ASP A 390 -21.61 9.70 8.60
C ASP A 390 -22.33 8.62 7.79
N PRO A 391 -23.68 8.59 7.78
CA PRO A 391 -24.43 7.55 7.06
C PRO A 391 -24.20 7.58 5.54
N ALA A 392 -23.97 8.75 4.95
CA ALA A 392 -23.74 8.85 3.51
C ALA A 392 -22.38 8.27 3.12
N LEU A 393 -21.34 8.54 3.93
CA LEU A 393 -20.03 7.91 3.74
C LEU A 393 -20.10 6.40 3.94
N LEU A 394 -20.89 5.92 4.90
CA LEU A 394 -21.05 4.49 5.13
C LEU A 394 -21.72 3.78 3.94
N VAL A 395 -22.75 4.41 3.35
CA VAL A 395 -23.40 3.89 2.13
C VAL A 395 -22.39 3.83 0.97
N LEU A 396 -21.64 4.91 0.72
CA LEU A 396 -20.61 4.92 -0.31
C LEU A 396 -19.55 3.83 -0.08
N ALA A 397 -19.12 3.64 1.17
CA ALA A 397 -18.14 2.63 1.53
C ALA A 397 -18.67 1.20 1.29
N ASP A 398 -19.92 0.92 1.66
CA ASP A 398 -20.60 -0.37 1.40
C ASP A 398 -20.69 -0.63 -0.11
N ASP A 399 -21.10 0.37 -0.89
CA ASP A 399 -21.21 0.27 -2.35
C ASP A 399 -19.85 0.00 -3.02
N VAL A 400 -18.79 0.68 -2.57
CA VAL A 400 -17.42 0.45 -3.07
C VAL A 400 -16.95 -0.96 -2.76
N VAL A 401 -17.20 -1.48 -1.55
CA VAL A 401 -16.84 -2.85 -1.19
C VAL A 401 -17.58 -3.86 -2.06
N ARG A 402 -18.89 -3.68 -2.28
CA ARG A 402 -19.68 -4.57 -3.16
C ARG A 402 -19.18 -4.53 -4.60
N TYR A 403 -18.94 -3.33 -5.13
CA TYR A 403 -18.40 -3.13 -6.47
C TYR A 403 -17.03 -3.80 -6.64
N ALA A 404 -16.14 -3.62 -5.66
CA ALA A 404 -14.81 -4.22 -5.66
C ALA A 404 -14.87 -5.75 -5.66
N ILE A 405 -15.72 -6.35 -4.81
CA ILE A 405 -15.93 -7.81 -4.79
C ILE A 405 -16.42 -8.29 -6.15
N GLN A 406 -17.46 -7.66 -6.70
CA GLN A 406 -18.04 -8.09 -7.97
C GLN A 406 -17.03 -7.95 -9.12
N THR A 407 -16.33 -6.82 -9.21
CA THR A 407 -15.36 -6.59 -10.28
C THR A 407 -14.16 -7.54 -10.18
N ALA A 408 -13.71 -7.86 -8.96
CA ALA A 408 -12.65 -8.84 -8.76
C ALA A 408 -13.10 -10.28 -9.12
N ILE A 409 -14.37 -10.63 -8.89
CA ILE A 409 -14.95 -11.89 -9.36
C ILE A 409 -14.95 -11.94 -10.89
N ASP A 410 -15.45 -10.88 -11.53
CA ASP A 410 -15.55 -10.80 -12.99
C ASP A 410 -14.18 -10.80 -13.67
N ALA A 411 -13.16 -10.24 -13.01
CA ALA A 411 -11.79 -10.27 -13.51
C ALA A 411 -11.15 -11.68 -13.46
N ASP A 412 -11.63 -12.56 -12.57
CA ASP A 412 -11.22 -13.97 -12.46
C ASP A 412 -9.69 -14.19 -12.40
N LEU A 413 -8.99 -13.33 -11.66
CA LEU A 413 -7.53 -13.31 -11.65
C LEU A 413 -6.92 -14.31 -10.64
N PRO A 414 -5.73 -14.88 -10.94
CA PRO A 414 -4.84 -15.48 -9.92
C PRO A 414 -4.10 -14.39 -9.12
N LEU A 415 -3.38 -14.76 -8.06
CA LEU A 415 -2.54 -13.86 -7.30
C LEU A 415 -1.38 -13.30 -8.14
N GLY A 416 -1.26 -11.97 -8.16
CA GLY A 416 -0.30 -11.15 -8.90
C GLY A 416 -0.56 -9.67 -8.60
N LYS A 417 -0.17 -8.76 -9.49
CA LYS A 417 -0.35 -7.31 -9.30
C LYS A 417 -1.80 -6.92 -8.99
N GLU A 418 -2.68 -7.14 -9.96
CA GLU A 418 -4.06 -6.62 -9.93
C GLU A 418 -4.89 -7.25 -8.82
N SER A 419 -4.80 -8.57 -8.63
CA SER A 419 -5.45 -9.25 -7.51
C SER A 419 -4.93 -8.77 -6.15
N GLY A 420 -3.65 -8.38 -6.07
CA GLY A 420 -3.06 -7.79 -4.88
C GLY A 420 -3.78 -6.50 -4.52
N GLU A 421 -3.91 -5.58 -5.49
CA GLU A 421 -4.68 -4.33 -5.33
C GLU A 421 -6.15 -4.60 -4.97
N TYR A 422 -6.78 -5.59 -5.60
CA TYR A 422 -8.18 -5.95 -5.28
C TYR A 422 -8.36 -6.45 -3.85
N LEU A 423 -7.48 -7.31 -3.36
CA LEU A 423 -7.79 -8.15 -2.19
C LEU A 423 -7.17 -7.67 -0.88
N ILE A 424 -6.02 -6.99 -0.93
CA ILE A 424 -5.20 -6.71 0.25
C ILE A 424 -5.89 -5.81 1.28
N ARG A 425 -6.67 -4.81 0.84
CA ARG A 425 -7.46 -3.94 1.74
C ARG A 425 -8.94 -4.32 1.82
N LEU A 426 -9.43 -5.11 0.87
CA LEU A 426 -10.84 -5.51 0.82
C LEU A 426 -11.25 -6.40 2.00
N GLY A 427 -10.36 -7.28 2.46
CA GLY A 427 -10.62 -8.13 3.63
C GLY A 427 -10.89 -7.36 4.91
N ALA A 428 -10.09 -6.32 5.18
CA ALA A 428 -10.27 -5.44 6.33
C ALA A 428 -11.60 -4.67 6.24
N ALA A 429 -11.94 -4.16 5.05
CA ALA A 429 -13.21 -3.46 4.82
C ALA A 429 -14.42 -4.39 5.05
N VAL A 430 -14.39 -5.61 4.52
CA VAL A 430 -15.44 -6.62 4.72
C VAL A 430 -15.56 -7.00 6.20
N ALA A 431 -14.44 -7.20 6.89
CA ALA A 431 -14.44 -7.51 8.32
C ALA A 431 -15.10 -6.38 9.13
N ARG A 432 -14.73 -5.12 8.88
CA ARG A 432 -15.31 -3.94 9.56
C ARG A 432 -16.80 -3.76 9.31
N LEU A 433 -17.28 -4.00 8.09
CA LEU A 433 -18.71 -3.90 7.76
C LEU A 433 -19.52 -5.09 8.28
N SER A 434 -18.87 -6.25 8.48
CA SER A 434 -19.51 -7.46 9.01
C SER A 434 -19.47 -7.54 10.54
N ALA A 435 -18.56 -6.81 11.19
CA ALA A 435 -18.38 -6.82 12.62
C ALA A 435 -19.55 -6.13 13.33
N THR A 436 -20.14 -6.82 14.32
CA THR A 436 -21.19 -6.28 15.19
C THR A 436 -20.64 -5.71 16.50
N THR A 437 -19.32 -5.75 16.70
CA THR A 437 -18.61 -5.28 17.91
C THR A 437 -17.31 -4.59 17.52
N ALA A 438 -16.80 -3.71 18.40
CA ALA A 438 -15.54 -2.99 18.23
C ALA A 438 -14.37 -3.94 17.91
N GLU A 439 -13.37 -3.44 17.19
CA GLU A 439 -12.19 -4.19 16.77
C GLU A 439 -11.50 -4.86 17.96
N PRO A 440 -11.33 -6.19 17.95
CA PRO A 440 -10.53 -6.85 18.97
C PRO A 440 -9.07 -6.43 18.77
N LEU A 441 -8.51 -5.69 19.73
CA LEU A 441 -7.07 -5.50 19.81
C LEU A 441 -6.44 -6.83 20.21
N PHE A 442 -5.69 -7.46 19.29
CA PHE A 442 -4.79 -8.53 19.69
C PHE A 442 -3.68 -7.93 20.56
N ALA A 443 -3.26 -8.66 21.61
CA ALA A 443 -2.34 -8.15 22.63
C ALA A 443 -0.93 -7.80 22.09
N ASP A 444 -0.66 -8.10 20.83
CA ASP A 444 0.59 -7.86 20.09
C ASP A 444 0.49 -6.68 19.10
N GLY A 445 -0.65 -6.00 19.00
CA GLY A 445 -0.83 -4.83 18.13
C GLY A 445 -0.89 -5.14 16.63
N PHE A 446 -1.12 -6.41 16.26
CA PHE A 446 -1.45 -6.80 14.88
C PHE A 446 -2.97 -6.72 14.68
N GLU A 447 -3.44 -6.13 13.58
CA GLU A 447 -4.87 -6.13 13.19
C GLU A 447 -5.31 -7.49 12.61
#